data_AF-A0A7V8WBJ2-F1
#
_entry.id   AF-A0A7V8WBJ2-F1
#
_cell.length_a   1.000
_cell.length_b   1.000
_cell.length_c   1.000
_cell.angle_alpha   90.00
_cell.angle_beta   90.00
_cell.angle_gamma   90.00
#
_symmetry.space_group_name_H-M   'P 1'
#
loop_
_entity.id
_entity.type
_entity.pdbx_description
1 polymer ?
#
loop_
_entity_poly.entity_id
_entity_poly.type
_entity_poly.pdbx_seq_one_letter_code
_entity_poly.pdbx_strand_id
1 'polypeptide(L)'
;MRAKLDHRWSGDRMSEYIDGNLSSRKRRRLERHTDICPECRRALRKLAVVVWELRGLRRAGRPGVAPKVVQRIRGESRARSSPPAGRRS
;
A
#
# COMPACT_ATOMS: atom_id res chain seq x y z
N MET A 1 -12.88 -34.33 -3.17
CA MET A 1 -12.10 -33.33 -3.95
C MET A 1 -12.36 -31.85 -3.60
N ARG A 2 -13.35 -31.50 -2.75
CA ARG A 2 -13.68 -30.10 -2.43
C ARG A 2 -12.62 -29.37 -1.59
N ALA A 3 -11.95 -30.07 -0.67
CA ALA A 3 -10.89 -29.49 0.18
C ALA A 3 -9.66 -29.03 -0.62
N LYS A 4 -9.21 -29.79 -1.63
CA LYS A 4 -8.09 -29.40 -2.51
C LYS A 4 -8.40 -28.14 -3.32
N LEU A 5 -9.63 -28.01 -3.82
CA LEU A 5 -10.08 -26.81 -4.54
C LEU A 5 -10.13 -25.60 -3.62
N ASP A 6 -10.59 -25.77 -2.38
CA ASP A 6 -10.64 -24.69 -1.39
C ASP A 6 -9.23 -24.25 -0.95
N HIS A 7 -8.30 -25.20 -0.85
CA HIS A 7 -6.89 -24.93 -0.57
C HIS A 7 -6.23 -24.13 -1.70
N ARG A 8 -6.37 -24.57 -2.95
CA ARG A 8 -5.85 -23.84 -4.12
C ARG A 8 -6.48 -22.44 -4.24
N TRP A 9 -7.80 -22.36 -4.13
CA TRP A 9 -8.53 -21.09 -4.15
C TRP A 9 -8.04 -20.13 -3.05
N SER A 10 -7.74 -20.66 -1.86
CA SER A 10 -7.22 -19.86 -0.75
C SER A 10 -5.82 -19.34 -1.03
N GLY A 11 -4.93 -20.18 -1.56
CA GLY A 11 -3.58 -19.79 -1.97
C GLY A 11 -3.58 -18.66 -2.99
N ASP A 12 -4.39 -18.79 -4.04
CA ASP A 12 -4.46 -17.82 -5.15
C ASP A 12 -5.01 -16.43 -4.73
N ARG A 13 -5.62 -16.31 -3.54
CA ARG A 13 -6.30 -15.07 -3.07
C ARG A 13 -5.65 -14.41 -1.85
N MET A 14 -4.52 -14.92 -1.36
CA MET A 14 -3.85 -14.34 -0.18
C MET A 14 -3.35 -12.92 -0.42
N SER A 15 -2.83 -12.60 -1.61
CA SER A 15 -2.36 -11.24 -1.92
C SER A 15 -3.52 -10.23 -1.91
N GLU A 16 -4.63 -10.55 -2.60
CA GLU A 16 -5.84 -9.72 -2.59
C GLU A 16 -6.43 -9.53 -1.18
N TYR A 17 -6.29 -10.54 -0.31
CA TYR A 17 -6.68 -10.42 1.10
C TYR A 17 -5.85 -9.36 1.82
N ILE A 18 -4.52 -9.42 1.69
CA ILE A 18 -3.58 -8.49 2.34
C ILE A 18 -3.71 -7.07 1.80
N ASP A 19 -4.03 -6.93 0.52
CA ASP A 19 -4.25 -5.64 -0.12
C ASP A 19 -5.64 -5.05 0.17
N GLY A 20 -6.53 -5.83 0.79
CA GLY A 20 -7.88 -5.38 1.14
C GLY A 20 -8.90 -5.50 -0.01
N ASN A 21 -8.52 -6.03 -1.16
CA ASN A 21 -9.28 -6.07 -2.41
C ASN A 21 -10.28 -7.24 -2.51
N LEU A 22 -10.37 -8.10 -1.50
CA LEU A 22 -11.38 -9.14 -1.44
C LEU A 22 -12.74 -8.61 -0.98
N SER A 23 -13.80 -9.04 -1.67
CA SER A 23 -15.17 -8.84 -1.18
C SER A 23 -15.39 -9.54 0.17
N SER A 24 -16.29 -9.02 0.99
CA SER A 24 -16.54 -9.52 2.35
C SER A 24 -16.91 -11.01 2.39
N ARG A 25 -17.60 -11.52 1.35
CA ARG A 25 -17.92 -12.95 1.23
C ARG A 25 -16.67 -13.80 1.00
N LYS A 26 -15.77 -13.37 0.11
CA LYS A 26 -14.52 -14.08 -0.18
C LYS A 26 -13.57 -14.00 1.01
N ARG A 27 -13.48 -12.84 1.67
CA ARG A 27 -12.72 -12.65 2.90
C ARG A 27 -13.09 -13.68 3.97
N ARG A 28 -14.38 -13.78 4.34
CA ARG A 28 -14.87 -14.77 5.31
C ARG A 28 -14.63 -16.22 4.92
N ARG A 29 -14.60 -16.53 3.61
CA ARG A 29 -14.29 -17.88 3.13
C ARG A 29 -12.82 -18.20 3.36
N LEU A 30 -11.92 -17.28 3.03
CA LEU A 30 -10.48 -17.45 3.25
C LEU A 30 -10.15 -17.60 4.73
N GLU A 31 -10.76 -16.76 5.58
CA GLU A 31 -10.57 -16.81 7.04
C GLU A 31 -10.97 -18.18 7.62
N ARG A 32 -12.18 -18.66 7.29
CA ARG A 32 -12.60 -20.02 7.68
C ARG A 32 -11.64 -21.10 7.21
N HIS A 33 -11.09 -20.98 6.01
CA HIS A 33 -10.13 -21.96 5.51
C HIS A 33 -8.82 -21.91 6.32
N THR A 34 -8.32 -20.72 6.63
CA THR A 34 -7.13 -20.57 7.47
C THR A 34 -7.37 -20.96 8.93
N ASP A 35 -8.62 -21.08 9.37
CA ASP A 35 -8.96 -21.61 10.68
C ASP A 35 -8.75 -23.13 10.77
N ILE A 36 -8.97 -23.84 9.67
CA ILE A 36 -8.87 -25.30 9.60
C ILE A 36 -7.56 -25.80 8.96
N CYS A 37 -6.93 -24.99 8.11
CA CYS A 37 -5.73 -25.38 7.36
C CYS A 37 -4.48 -24.68 7.93
N PRO A 38 -3.62 -25.40 8.67
CA PRO A 38 -2.42 -24.81 9.27
C PRO A 38 -1.40 -24.35 8.22
N GLU A 39 -1.36 -24.98 7.05
CA GLU A 39 -0.47 -24.59 5.95
C GLU A 39 -0.87 -23.22 5.39
N CYS A 40 -2.14 -23.04 5.02
CA CYS A 40 -2.64 -21.76 4.55
C CYS A 40 -2.52 -20.65 5.61
N ARG A 41 -2.75 -20.98 6.89
CA ARG A 41 -2.52 -20.03 7.99
C ARG A 41 -1.07 -19.59 8.09
N ARG A 42 -0.12 -20.51 7.95
CA ARG A 42 1.32 -20.19 7.97
C ARG A 42 1.71 -19.36 6.75
N ALA A 43 1.21 -19.72 5.55
CA ALA A 43 1.48 -18.98 4.32
C ALA A 43 0.96 -17.53 4.40
N LEU A 44 -0.29 -17.33 4.85
CA LEU A 44 -0.88 -16.01 5.02
C LEU A 44 -0.09 -15.14 6.00
N ARG A 45 0.33 -15.71 7.14
CA ARG A 45 1.17 -14.98 8.12
C ARG A 45 2.53 -14.58 7.55
N LYS A 46 3.21 -15.48 6.83
CA LYS A 46 4.49 -15.16 6.18
C LYS A 46 4.34 -14.02 5.18
N LEU A 47 3.31 -14.06 4.34
CA LEU A 47 3.03 -13.00 3.37
C LEU A 47 2.74 -11.67 4.07
N ALA A 48 1.94 -11.69 5.15
CA ALA A 48 1.63 -10.49 5.93
C ALA A 48 2.89 -9.84 6.52
N VAL A 49 3.82 -10.64 7.06
CA VAL A 49 5.11 -10.15 7.58
C VAL A 49 5.91 -9.48 6.47
N VAL A 50 6.10 -10.15 5.32
CA VAL A 50 6.85 -9.57 4.19
C VAL A 50 6.27 -8.23 3.75
N VAL A 51 4.94 -8.14 3.60
CA VAL A 51 4.28 -6.88 3.21
C VAL A 51 4.44 -5.80 4.28
N TRP A 52 4.38 -6.16 5.56
CA TRP A 52 4.60 -5.23 6.67
C TRP A 52 6.03 -4.66 6.66
N GLU A 53 7.05 -5.51 6.52
CA GLU A 53 8.45 -5.11 6.42
C GLU A 53 8.68 -4.17 5.23
N LEU A 54 8.18 -4.53 4.05
CA LEU A 54 8.29 -3.70 2.84
C LEU A 54 7.61 -2.32 3.02
N ARG A 55 6.46 -2.27 3.71
CA ARG A 55 5.79 -1.01 4.06
C ARG A 55 6.62 -0.20 5.07
N GLY A 56 7.31 -0.86 6.00
CA GLY A 56 8.25 -0.24 6.94
C GLY A 56 9.43 0.41 6.23
N LEU A 57 10.08 -0.31 5.31
CA LEU A 57 11.18 0.20 4.49
C LEU A 57 10.77 1.45 3.70
N ARG A 58 9.56 1.44 3.10
CA ARG A 58 9.04 2.62 2.39
C ARG A 58 8.86 3.85 3.29
N ARG A 59 8.51 3.66 4.57
CA ARG A 59 8.36 4.76 5.53
C ARG A 59 9.71 5.31 5.99
N ALA A 60 10.72 4.44 6.15
CA ALA A 60 12.08 4.83 6.49
C ALA A 60 12.81 5.53 5.33
N GLY A 61 12.44 5.19 4.08
CA GLY A 61 12.97 5.84 2.89
C GLY A 61 12.46 7.26 2.71
N ARG A 62 13.31 8.25 3.06
CA ARG A 62 13.29 9.71 2.79
C ARG A 62 11.92 10.43 2.82
N PRO A 63 11.79 11.56 3.55
CA PRO A 63 10.58 12.38 3.46
C PRO A 63 10.29 12.71 2.00
N GLY A 64 9.03 12.48 1.60
CA GLY A 64 8.61 12.51 0.21
C GLY A 64 9.08 13.76 -0.50
N VAL A 65 9.39 13.64 -1.80
CA VAL A 65 9.84 14.78 -2.61
C VAL A 65 8.71 15.80 -2.81
N ALA A 66 7.45 15.38 -2.61
CA ALA A 66 6.25 16.18 -2.85
C ALA A 66 6.21 17.54 -2.10
N PRO A 67 6.47 17.65 -0.78
CA PRO A 67 6.46 18.95 -0.09
C PRO A 67 7.54 19.89 -0.63
N LYS A 68 8.72 19.36 -0.99
CA LYS A 68 9.81 20.16 -1.57
C LYS A 68 9.48 20.65 -2.98
N VAL A 69 8.82 19.82 -3.79
CA VAL A 69 8.35 20.20 -5.13
C VAL A 69 7.24 21.25 -5.05
N VAL A 70 6.25 21.05 -4.17
CA VAL A 70 5.18 22.04 -3.93
C VAL A 70 5.75 23.38 -3.48
N GLN A 71 6.76 23.37 -2.60
CA GLN A 71 7.43 24.59 -2.16
C GLN A 71 8.13 25.31 -3.31
N ARG A 72 8.83 24.58 -4.18
CA ARG A 72 9.48 25.17 -5.36
C ARG A 72 8.47 25.78 -6.34
N ILE A 73 7.41 25.05 -6.68
CA ILE A 73 6.34 25.54 -7.57
C ILE A 73 5.74 26.84 -7.02
N ARG A 74 5.40 26.88 -5.72
CA ARG A 74 4.86 28.09 -5.09
C ARG A 74 5.84 29.27 -5.14
N GLY A 75 7.13 29.02 -4.95
CA GLY A 75 8.18 30.04 -5.05
C GLY A 75 8.30 30.64 -6.45
N GLU A 76 8.28 29.77 -7.47
CA GLU A 76 8.33 30.19 -8.89
C GLU A 76 7.09 30.99 -9.29
N SER A 77 5.89 30.60 -8.84
CA SER A 77 4.67 31.37 -9.06
C SER A 77 4.77 32.76 -8.45
N ARG A 78 5.27 32.87 -7.20
CA ARG A 78 5.43 34.16 -6.51
C ARG A 78 6.44 35.08 -7.19
N ALA A 79 7.58 34.52 -7.63
CA ALA A 79 8.61 35.27 -8.34
C ALA A 79 8.11 35.81 -9.68
N ARG A 80 7.25 35.04 -10.38
CA ARG A 80 6.64 35.46 -11.64
C ARG A 80 5.55 36.51 -11.47
N SER A 81 4.91 36.58 -10.29
CA SER A 81 3.83 37.53 -9.98
C SER A 81 4.31 38.87 -9.40
N SER A 82 5.58 39.02 -9.00
CA SER A 82 6.10 40.30 -8.50
C SER A 82 6.38 41.26 -9.66
N PRO A 83 5.75 42.46 -9.71
CA PRO A 83 6.10 43.48 -10.69
C PRO A 83 7.49 44.07 -10.39
N PRO A 84 8.27 44.49 -11.41
CA PRO A 84 9.57 45.10 -11.17
C PRO A 84 9.40 46.36 -10.31
N ALA A 85 10.06 46.40 -9.16
CA ALA A 85 10.10 47.57 -8.31
C ALA A 85 10.72 48.73 -9.11
N GLY A 86 9.87 49.67 -9.52
CA GLY A 86 10.28 50.84 -10.27
C GLY A 86 11.27 51.68 -9.47
N ARG A 87 12.45 51.90 -10.04
CA ARG A 87 13.39 52.94 -9.61
C ARG A 87 12.67 54.29 -9.70
N ARG A 88 12.52 54.98 -8.56
CA ARG A 88 12.17 56.40 -8.53
C ARG A 88 13.46 57.21 -8.45
N SER A 89 13.51 58.21 -9.32
CA SER A 89 14.60 59.16 -9.58
C SER A 89 14.97 60.03 -8.38
#